data_AF-A0A1J3HI74-F1
#
_entry.id   AF-A0A1J3HI74-F1
#
_cell.length_a   1.000
_cell.length_b   1.000
_cell.length_c   1.000
_cell.angle_alpha   90.00
_cell.angle_beta   90.00
_cell.angle_gamma   90.00
#
_symmetry.space_group_name_H-M   'P 1'
#
loop_
_entity.id
_entity.type
_entity.pdbx_description
1 polymer ?
#
loop_
_entity_poly.entity_id
_entity_poly.type
_entity_poly.pdbx_seq_one_letter_code
_entity_poly.pdbx_strand_id
1 'polypeptide(L)'
;LVVELAMQTMVLQKELSGGMVRIALETEKPGDKEKIKIMDEPLWTMYCNGKKTGYGVKRDATEEDLNVMELLRPVSMGAGVLPGNSEVEGPDSEMAYMRAYFERVVGSKDSETFYMLSPEGNNGPELSIFFVRI
;
A
#
# COMPACT_ATOMS: atom_id res chain seq x y z
N LEU A 1 2.35 8.54 5.22
CA LEU A 1 3.34 7.64 4.61
C LEU A 1 2.89 7.34 3.20
N VAL A 2 3.76 7.49 2.21
CA VAL A 2 3.51 7.03 0.84
C VAL A 2 4.57 5.99 0.51
N VAL A 3 4.14 4.82 0.05
CA VAL A 3 5.01 3.74 -0.40
C VAL A 3 4.62 3.42 -1.83
N GLU A 4 5.58 3.56 -2.74
CA GLU A 4 5.44 3.14 -4.12
C GLU A 4 5.77 1.66 -4.22
N LEU A 5 4.80 0.85 -4.68
CA LEU A 5 4.95 -0.59 -4.82
C LEU A 5 5.32 -0.93 -6.26
N ALA A 6 6.15 -1.95 -6.47
CA ALA A 6 6.45 -2.49 -7.80
C ALA A 6 5.27 -3.25 -8.47
N MET A 7 4.03 -2.99 -8.04
CA MET A 7 2.81 -3.64 -8.50
C MET A 7 1.82 -2.57 -8.97
N GLN A 8 1.33 -2.72 -10.20
CA GLN A 8 0.27 -1.85 -10.73
C GLN A 8 -1.06 -2.13 -10.04
N THR A 9 -1.89 -1.10 -9.86
CA THR A 9 -3.22 -1.19 -9.24
C THR A 9 -4.11 -2.25 -9.90
N MET A 10 -4.09 -2.36 -11.24
CA MET A 10 -4.87 -3.38 -11.97
C MET A 10 -4.44 -4.81 -11.64
N VAL A 11 -3.14 -5.04 -11.41
CA VAL A 11 -2.62 -6.34 -10.98
C VAL A 11 -3.08 -6.64 -9.56
N LEU A 12 -3.01 -5.65 -8.66
CA LEU A 12 -3.50 -5.80 -7.28
C LEU A 12 -4.99 -6.15 -7.25
N GLN A 13 -5.82 -5.46 -8.03
CA GLN A 13 -7.26 -5.74 -8.14
C GLN A 13 -7.52 -7.16 -8.65
N LYS A 14 -6.75 -7.62 -9.64
CA LYS A 14 -6.85 -8.98 -10.15
C LYS A 14 -6.48 -10.01 -9.07
N GLU A 15 -5.39 -9.79 -8.33
CA GLU A 15 -5.00 -10.68 -7.23
C GLU A 15 -6.07 -10.73 -6.13
N LEU A 16 -6.68 -9.59 -5.78
CA LEU A 16 -7.79 -9.52 -4.82
C LEU A 16 -9.04 -10.26 -5.29
N SER A 17 -9.34 -10.23 -6.59
CA SER A 17 -10.43 -11.04 -7.16
C SER A 17 -10.16 -12.55 -7.08
N GLY A 18 -8.89 -12.95 -7.01
CA GLY A 18 -8.45 -14.33 -6.85
C GLY A 18 -8.45 -14.82 -5.39
N GLY A 19 -8.69 -13.93 -4.42
CA GLY A 19 -8.75 -14.22 -3.00
C GLY A 19 -7.80 -13.36 -2.17
N MET A 20 -7.30 -13.94 -1.08
CA MET A 20 -6.48 -13.20 -0.11
C MET A 20 -5.10 -12.81 -0.68
N VAL A 21 -4.76 -11.53 -0.57
CA VAL A 21 -3.48 -10.97 -0.98
C VAL A 21 -2.63 -10.62 0.24
N ARG A 22 -1.39 -11.09 0.25
CA ARG A 22 -0.39 -10.78 1.28
C ARG A 22 0.79 -10.07 0.64
N ILE A 23 1.00 -8.81 1.01
CA ILE A 23 2.17 -8.02 0.58
C ILE A 23 3.14 -7.97 1.75
N ALA A 24 4.34 -8.51 1.59
CA ALA A 24 5.42 -8.37 2.55
C ALA A 24 6.47 -7.39 2.02
N LEU A 25 6.86 -6.43 2.85
CA LEU A 25 7.89 -5.43 2.63
C LEU A 25 9.02 -5.72 3.62
N GLU A 26 10.03 -6.42 3.12
CA GLU A 26 11.16 -6.92 3.89
C GLU A 26 12.39 -6.03 3.75
N THR A 27 13.06 -5.75 4.86
CA THR A 27 14.36 -5.06 4.87
C THR A 27 15.30 -5.74 5.86
N GLU A 28 16.60 -5.63 5.65
CA GLU A 28 17.59 -6.22 6.56
C GLU A 28 17.71 -5.40 7.83
N LYS A 29 18.08 -6.05 8.94
CA LYS A 29 18.45 -5.30 10.15
C LYS A 29 19.63 -4.37 9.86
N PRO A 30 19.47 -3.04 9.99
CA PRO A 30 20.65 -2.18 10.02
C PRO A 30 21.52 -2.61 11.22
N GLY A 31 22.84 -2.53 11.08
CA GLY A 31 23.78 -2.73 12.19
C GLY A 31 23.61 -1.65 13.27
N ASP A 32 24.67 -1.29 14.00
CA ASP A 32 24.62 -0.28 15.10
C ASP A 32 24.22 1.15 14.69
N LYS A 33 23.77 1.39 13.45
CA LYS A 33 23.22 2.67 13.02
C LYS A 33 21.82 2.88 13.62
N GLU A 34 21.48 4.15 13.80
CA GLU A 34 20.27 4.66 14.44
C GLU A 34 19.02 3.79 14.25
N LYS A 35 18.23 3.67 15.32
CA LYS A 35 16.97 2.90 15.36
C LYS A 35 15.89 3.58 14.51
N ILE A 36 16.01 3.50 13.18
CA ILE A 36 14.96 3.89 12.24
C ILE A 36 13.74 3.01 12.53
N LYS A 37 12.55 3.61 12.62
CA LYS A 37 11.30 2.84 12.77
C LYS A 37 11.07 2.04 11.50
N ILE A 38 10.47 0.85 11.60
CA ILE A 38 10.24 0.00 10.42
C ILE A 38 9.43 0.70 9.31
N MET A 39 8.54 1.61 9.67
CA MET A 39 7.74 2.43 8.74
C MET A 39 8.49 3.62 8.12
N ASP A 40 9.70 3.90 8.63
CA ASP A 40 10.55 5.00 8.19
C ASP A 40 11.72 4.56 7.32
N GLU A 41 11.86 3.26 7.09
CA GLU A 41 12.86 2.71 6.18
C GLU A 41 12.65 3.25 4.75
N PRO A 42 13.71 3.50 3.99
CA PRO A 42 13.60 4.09 2.66
C PRO A 42 13.20 3.07 1.59
N LEU A 43 13.50 1.79 1.81
CA LEU A 43 13.41 0.74 0.80
C LEU A 43 13.11 -0.62 1.45
N TRP A 44 12.24 -1.39 0.80
CA TRP A 44 11.96 -2.78 1.14
C TRP A 44 11.98 -3.65 -0.11
N THR A 45 12.38 -4.91 0.02
CA THR A 45 12.07 -5.94 -0.97
C THR A 45 10.60 -6.31 -0.84
N MET A 46 9.86 -6.24 -1.95
CA MET A 46 8.43 -6.54 -1.98
C MET A 46 8.19 -7.98 -2.42
N TYR A 47 7.38 -8.68 -1.65
CA TYR A 47 6.85 -10.00 -1.96
C TYR A 47 5.33 -9.94 -2.00
N CYS A 48 4.72 -10.51 -3.05
CA CYS A 48 3.28 -10.76 -3.08
C CYS A 48 3.03 -12.27 -2.99
N ASN A 49 2.24 -12.70 -2.00
CA ASN A 49 1.90 -14.10 -1.75
C ASN A 49 3.14 -15.03 -1.75
N GLY A 50 4.24 -14.57 -1.15
CA GLY A 50 5.50 -15.30 -1.02
C GLY A 50 6.43 -15.24 -2.24
N LYS A 51 6.03 -14.58 -3.33
CA LYS A 51 6.87 -14.39 -4.52
C LYS A 51 7.49 -13.00 -4.54
N LYS A 52 8.80 -12.90 -4.73
CA LYS A 52 9.48 -11.60 -4.91
C LYS A 52 8.96 -10.92 -6.18
N THR A 53 8.37 -9.74 -6.03
CA THR A 53 7.74 -8.98 -7.10
C THR A 53 8.47 -7.68 -7.43
N GLY A 54 9.34 -7.20 -6.55
CA GLY A 54 10.15 -5.99 -6.80
C GLY A 54 10.54 -5.32 -5.50
N TYR A 55 10.43 -3.99 -5.47
CA TYR A 55 10.73 -3.17 -4.29
C TYR A 55 9.54 -2.29 -3.91
N GLY A 56 9.43 -1.98 -2.62
CA GLY A 56 8.62 -0.89 -2.11
C GLY A 56 9.53 0.27 -1.75
N VAL A 57 9.22 1.47 -2.21
CA VAL A 57 10.05 2.66 -1.97
C VAL A 57 9.26 3.68 -1.18
N LYS A 58 9.78 4.12 -0.04
CA LYS A 58 9.21 5.25 0.69
C LYS A 58 9.53 6.53 -0.07
N ARG A 59 8.52 7.36 -0.28
CA ARG A 59 8.69 8.70 -0.86
C ARG A 59 7.84 9.72 -0.13
N ASP A 60 8.15 10.99 -0.35
CA ASP A 60 7.29 12.09 0.06
C ASP A 60 6.04 12.14 -0.83
N ALA A 61 4.95 12.65 -0.25
CA ALA A 61 3.73 12.89 -1.00
C ALA A 61 3.94 14.05 -1.99
N THR A 62 3.52 13.86 -3.22
CA THR A 62 3.51 14.89 -4.26
C THR A 62 2.23 15.74 -4.16
N GLU A 63 2.18 16.85 -4.91
CA GLU A 63 0.95 17.64 -5.04
C GLU A 63 -0.22 16.82 -5.60
N GLU A 64 0.08 15.87 -6.49
CA GLU A 64 -0.92 14.95 -7.05
C GLU A 64 -1.48 14.01 -5.98
N ASP A 65 -0.63 13.40 -5.15
CA ASP A 65 -1.10 12.55 -4.04
C ASP A 65 -2.01 13.34 -3.10
N LEU A 66 -1.62 14.59 -2.76
CA LEU A 66 -2.41 15.45 -1.88
C LEU A 66 -3.76 15.82 -2.50
N ASN A 67 -3.81 16.09 -3.80
CA ASN A 67 -5.05 16.34 -4.53
C ASN A 67 -5.96 15.10 -4.51
N VAL A 68 -5.42 13.92 -4.81
CA VAL A 68 -6.16 12.64 -4.70
C VAL A 68 -6.72 12.46 -3.29
N MET A 69 -5.95 12.76 -2.24
CA MET A 69 -6.41 12.65 -0.85
C MET A 69 -7.56 13.63 -0.54
N GLU A 70 -7.56 14.85 -1.09
CA GLU A 70 -8.66 15.80 -0.92
C GLU A 70 -9.90 15.38 -1.72
N LEU A 71 -9.74 14.93 -2.97
CA LEU A 71 -10.84 14.40 -3.79
C LEU A 71 -11.52 13.18 -3.14
N LEU A 72 -10.73 12.32 -2.49
CA LEU A 72 -11.24 11.13 -1.82
C LEU A 72 -11.78 11.43 -0.43
N ARG A 73 -11.62 12.63 0.13
CA ARG A 73 -12.10 13.02 1.47
C ARG A 73 -13.54 12.57 1.80
N PRO A 74 -14.56 12.70 0.93
CA PRO A 74 -15.92 12.23 1.20
C PRO A 74 -16.11 10.71 1.08
N VAL A 75 -15.16 9.99 0.49
CA VAL A 75 -15.22 8.52 0.33
C VAL A 75 -14.77 7.87 1.63
N SER A 76 -15.60 7.00 2.23
CA SER A 76 -15.19 6.30 3.47
C SER A 76 -14.35 5.06 3.15
N MET A 77 -14.87 4.20 2.28
CA MET A 77 -14.23 2.99 1.75
C MET A 77 -14.75 2.72 0.33
N GLY A 78 -14.04 1.90 -0.43
CA GLY A 78 -14.44 1.44 -1.76
C GLY A 78 -13.30 1.49 -2.76
N ALA A 79 -13.59 1.07 -3.99
CA ALA A 79 -12.70 1.24 -5.13
C ALA A 79 -13.43 2.01 -6.23
N GLY A 80 -12.66 2.74 -7.05
CA GLY A 80 -13.23 3.52 -8.15
C GLY A 80 -12.15 4.07 -9.07
N VAL A 81 -12.56 4.96 -9.97
CA VAL A 81 -11.67 5.71 -10.85
C VAL A 81 -11.84 7.20 -10.60
N LEU A 82 -10.73 7.92 -10.57
CA LEU A 82 -10.69 9.38 -10.57
C LEU A 82 -10.38 9.87 -11.99
N PRO A 83 -11.03 10.96 -12.44
CA PRO A 83 -10.65 11.59 -13.71
C PRO A 83 -9.24 12.17 -13.59
N GLY A 84 -8.43 12.03 -14.64
CA GLY A 84 -7.09 12.60 -14.68
C GLY A 84 -7.09 14.12 -14.62
N ASN A 85 -6.06 14.73 -14.00
CA ASN A 85 -5.87 16.17 -14.05
C ASN A 85 -5.46 16.58 -15.47
N SER A 86 -6.44 17.06 -16.24
CA SER A 86 -6.25 17.48 -17.62
C SER A 86 -5.60 18.86 -17.71
N GLU A 87 -4.30 18.91 -18.00
CA GLU A 87 -3.70 19.95 -18.86
C GLU A 87 -2.58 19.41 -19.79
N VAL A 88 -1.98 18.25 -19.51
CA VAL A 88 -0.84 17.70 -20.28
C VAL A 88 -1.03 16.30 -20.85
N GLU A 89 -1.95 15.50 -20.32
CA GLU A 89 -2.21 14.14 -20.81
C GLU A 89 -3.67 14.01 -21.23
N GLY A 90 -3.89 13.39 -22.40
CA GLY A 90 -5.18 13.33 -23.07
C GLY A 90 -6.29 12.60 -22.28
N PRO A 91 -7.46 12.42 -22.90
CA PRO A 91 -8.70 11.91 -22.28
C PRO A 91 -8.65 10.49 -21.67
N ASP A 92 -7.48 9.84 -21.61
CA ASP A 92 -7.26 8.47 -21.12
C ASP A 92 -6.53 8.40 -19.77
N SER A 93 -6.39 9.51 -19.04
CA SER A 93 -5.62 9.58 -17.77
C SER A 93 -6.45 9.20 -16.53
N GLU A 94 -7.27 8.14 -16.61
CA GLU A 94 -8.05 7.67 -15.45
C GLU A 94 -7.15 7.02 -14.38
N MET A 95 -7.30 7.43 -13.12
CA MET A 95 -6.57 6.84 -11.98
C MET A 95 -7.48 5.90 -11.18
N ALA A 96 -7.20 4.60 -11.21
CA ALA A 96 -7.87 3.65 -10.34
C ALA A 96 -7.38 3.77 -8.89
N TYR A 97 -8.32 3.79 -7.94
CA TYR A 97 -8.02 3.88 -6.52
C TYR A 97 -8.76 2.82 -5.71
N MET A 98 -8.23 2.53 -4.52
CA MET A 98 -8.89 1.78 -3.47
C MET A 98 -8.68 2.50 -2.14
N ARG A 99 -9.76 2.71 -1.39
CA ARG A 99 -9.75 3.26 -0.04
C ARG A 99 -10.37 2.24 0.90
N ALA A 100 -9.68 1.92 1.98
CA ALA A 100 -10.17 0.97 2.97
C ALA A 100 -9.69 1.39 4.37
N TYR A 101 -10.36 0.87 5.39
CA TYR A 101 -9.83 0.93 6.75
C TYR A 101 -8.86 -0.23 6.97
N PHE A 102 -7.82 0.04 7.75
CA PHE A 102 -6.84 -0.96 8.14
C PHE A 102 -6.75 -1.02 9.65
N GLU A 103 -6.74 -2.23 10.21
CA GLU A 103 -6.26 -2.47 11.56
C GLU A 103 -4.74 -2.53 11.53
N ARG A 104 -4.10 -1.66 12.31
CA ARG A 104 -2.64 -1.64 12.48
C ARG A 104 -2.26 -2.45 13.71
N VAL A 105 -1.44 -3.47 13.52
CA VAL A 105 -0.89 -4.31 14.58
C VAL A 105 0.63 -4.13 14.64
N VAL A 106 1.13 -3.63 15.76
CA VAL A 106 2.57 -3.48 16.01
C VAL A 106 3.07 -4.73 16.72
N GLY A 107 3.82 -5.57 16.03
CA GLY A 107 4.39 -6.78 16.60
C GLY A 107 5.65 -6.49 17.43
N SER A 108 6.56 -5.68 16.89
CA SER A 108 7.77 -5.24 17.58
C SER A 108 8.36 -3.99 16.90
N LYS A 109 9.55 -3.54 17.35
CA LYS A 109 10.34 -2.51 16.63
C LYS A 109 10.72 -2.91 15.18
N ASP A 110 10.64 -4.21 14.88
CA ASP A 110 11.07 -4.83 13.64
C ASP A 110 9.87 -5.32 12.80
N SER A 111 8.63 -5.17 13.29
CA SER A 111 7.46 -5.63 12.54
C SER A 111 6.19 -4.85 12.85
N GLU A 112 5.53 -4.39 11.78
CA GLU A 112 4.21 -3.80 11.80
C GLU A 112 3.36 -4.40 10.67
N THR A 113 2.08 -4.65 10.93
CA THR A 113 1.14 -5.25 9.97
C THR A 113 -0.13 -4.41 9.85
N PHE A 114 -0.65 -4.31 8.64
CA PHE A 114 -1.90 -3.65 8.32
C PHE A 114 -2.87 -4.68 7.72
N TYR A 115 -3.96 -4.95 8.42
CA TYR A 115 -5.03 -5.83 7.95
C TYR A 115 -6.17 -4.99 7.42
N MET A 116 -6.52 -5.15 6.14
CA MET A 116 -7.67 -4.47 5.57
C MET A 116 -8.94 -4.98 6.24
N LEU A 117 -9.74 -4.05 6.76
CA LEU A 117 -11.03 -4.36 7.39
C LEU A 117 -12.09 -4.48 6.29
N SER A 118 -12.74 -5.65 6.23
CA SER A 118 -13.90 -5.84 5.35
C SER A 118 -15.16 -5.27 6.01
N PRO A 119 -16.01 -4.52 5.28
CA PRO A 119 -17.29 -4.05 5.80
C PRO A 119 -18.22 -5.19 6.26
N GLU A 120 -18.09 -6.38 5.66
CA GLU A 120 -18.97 -7.51 5.93
C GLU A 120 -18.52 -8.40 7.09
N GLY A 121 -17.35 -8.13 7.69
CA GLY A 121 -16.89 -8.71 8.95
C GLY A 121 -16.63 -10.23 9.00
N ASN A 122 -16.93 -11.00 7.94
CA ASN A 122 -17.04 -12.47 8.07
C ASN A 122 -15.94 -13.31 7.38
N ASN A 123 -15.05 -12.73 6.57
CA ASN A 123 -14.13 -13.50 5.70
C ASN A 123 -12.61 -13.25 5.92
N GLY A 124 -12.23 -12.60 7.04
CA GLY A 124 -10.83 -12.21 7.26
C GLY A 124 -10.36 -11.09 6.32
N PRO A 125 -9.10 -10.64 6.42
CA PRO A 125 -8.60 -9.52 5.62
C PRO A 125 -8.32 -9.96 4.18
N GLU A 126 -8.98 -9.35 3.20
CA GLU A 126 -8.71 -9.63 1.77
C GLU A 126 -7.31 -9.15 1.36
N LEU A 127 -6.81 -8.10 2.02
CA LEU A 127 -5.45 -7.58 1.86
C LEU A 127 -4.76 -7.48 3.22
N SER A 128 -3.55 -8.02 3.31
CA SER A 128 -2.65 -7.82 4.45
C SER A 128 -1.31 -7.27 3.98
N ILE A 129 -0.81 -6.22 4.63
CA ILE A 129 0.49 -5.60 4.32
C ILE A 129 1.39 -5.73 5.54
N PHE A 130 2.52 -6.42 5.37
CA PHE A 130 3.50 -6.68 6.42
C PHE A 130 4.76 -5.86 6.16
N PHE A 131 5.19 -5.08 7.13
CA PHE A 131 6.53 -4.51 7.15
C PHE A 131 7.36 -5.31 8.14
N VAL A 132 8.47 -5.90 7.67
CA VAL A 132 9.28 -6.83 8.47
C VAL A 132 10.76 -6.55 8.28
N ARG A 133 11.48 -6.55 9.39
CA ARG A 133 12.93 -6.52 9.41
C ARG A 133 13.49 -7.92 9.69
N ILE A 134 14.21 -8.49 8.73
CA ILE A 134 14.81 -9.83 8.81
C ILE A 134 16.20 -9.78 9.44
#